data_AF-A0A2G9QIM0-F1
#
_entry.id   AF-A0A2G9QIM0-F1
#
_cell.length_a   1.000
_cell.length_b   1.000
_cell.length_c   1.000
_cell.angle_alpha   90.00
_cell.angle_beta   90.00
_cell.angle_gamma   90.00
#
_symmetry.space_group_name_H-M   'P 1'
#
loop_
_entity.id
_entity.type
_entity.pdbx_description
1 polymer ?
#
loop_
_entity_poly.entity_id
_entity_poly.type
_entity_poly.pdbx_seq_one_letter_code
_entity_poly.pdbx_strand_id
1 'polypeptide(L)' 'MIDDLTTKRVLTVELVSGVPLDQCAEMDQETRNKISFNILRLCLQELFQFHFMQTDPNWSNFLYDADIDK' A
#
# COMPACT_ATOMS: atom_id res chain seq x y z
N MET A 1 0.29 -9.68 -11.72
CA MET A 1 -1.11 -10.04 -12.04
C MET A 1 -1.09 -11.46 -12.56
N ILE A 2 -2.02 -12.32 -12.15
CA ILE A 2 -2.15 -13.66 -12.71
C ILE A 2 -3.26 -13.60 -13.76
N ASP A 3 -2.85 -13.40 -15.01
CA ASP A 3 -3.77 -13.10 -16.12
C ASP A 3 -4.77 -14.24 -16.37
N ASP A 4 -4.33 -15.49 -16.27
CA ASP A 4 -5.15 -16.69 -16.48
C ASP A 4 -6.29 -16.84 -15.44
N LEU A 5 -6.15 -16.19 -14.28
CA LEU A 5 -7.15 -16.20 -13.21
C LEU A 5 -7.94 -14.89 -13.13
N THR A 6 -7.55 -13.88 -13.92
CA THR A 6 -8.20 -12.57 -13.97
C THR A 6 -9.32 -12.58 -15.01
N THR A 7 -10.47 -12.02 -14.63
CA THR A 7 -11.63 -11.85 -15.52
C THR A 7 -12.14 -10.42 -15.44
N LYS A 8 -13.20 -10.10 -16.20
CA LYS A 8 -13.85 -8.78 -16.13
C LYS A 8 -14.41 -8.42 -14.75
N ARG A 9 -14.55 -9.39 -13.82
CA ARG A 9 -15.14 -9.19 -12.49
C ARG A 9 -14.25 -9.68 -11.34
N VAL A 10 -13.11 -10.27 -11.64
CA VAL A 10 -12.20 -10.85 -10.64
C VAL A 10 -10.79 -10.45 -11.02
N LEU A 11 -10.06 -9.80 -10.12
CA LEU A 11 -8.66 -9.45 -10.30
C LEU A 11 -7.81 -10.36 -9.41
N THR A 12 -6.84 -11.08 -9.98
CA THR A 12 -5.96 -11.97 -9.23
C THR A 12 -4.53 -11.47 -9.26
N VAL A 13 -3.94 -11.38 -8.06
CA VAL A 13 -2.56 -10.97 -7.83
C VAL A 13 -1.85 -11.99 -6.97
N GLU A 14 -0.53 -11.89 -6.90
CA GLU A 14 0.26 -12.70 -5.97
C GLU A 14 -0.11 -12.35 -4.52
N LEU A 15 -0.07 -13.34 -3.64
CA LEU A 15 -0.33 -13.12 -2.22
C LEU A 15 0.83 -12.31 -1.63
N VAL A 16 0.50 -11.18 -1.02
CA VAL A 16 1.43 -10.35 -0.27
C VAL A 16 1.15 -10.51 1.22
N SER A 17 2.21 -10.66 2.01
CA SER A 17 2.17 -10.74 3.46
C SER A 17 2.23 -9.33 4.08
N GLY A 18 1.70 -9.17 5.29
CA GLY A 18 1.89 -7.95 6.06
C GLY A 18 0.67 -7.59 6.89
N VAL A 19 0.81 -6.52 7.67
CA VAL A 19 -0.23 -5.93 8.50
C VAL A 19 -0.94 -4.84 7.69
N PRO A 20 -2.28 -4.86 7.57
CA PRO A 20 -3.03 -3.77 6.98
C PRO A 20 -2.71 -2.41 7.61
N LEU A 21 -2.57 -1.35 6.81
CA LEU A 21 -2.15 -0.04 7.30
C LEU A 21 -3.11 0.58 8.31
N ASP A 22 -4.40 0.27 8.22
CA ASP A 22 -5.40 0.70 9.21
C ASP A 22 -5.20 0.08 10.60
N GLN A 23 -4.43 -1.01 10.71
CA GLN A 23 -4.04 -1.66 11.95
C GLN A 23 -2.64 -1.23 12.44
N CYS A 24 -1.86 -0.54 11.61
CA CYS A 24 -0.52 -0.05 11.97
C CYS A 24 -0.54 1.13 12.96
N ALA A 25 -1.71 1.65 13.32
CA ALA A 25 -1.85 2.79 14.25
C ALA A 25 -1.31 2.50 15.67
N GLU A 26 -1.28 1.22 16.07
CA GLU A 26 -0.80 0.76 17.38
C GLU A 26 0.72 0.45 17.41
N MET A 27 1.41 0.56 16.26
CA MET A 27 2.85 0.34 16.18
C MET A 27 3.64 1.49 16.83
N ASP A 28 4.94 1.27 17.04
CA ASP A 28 5.82 2.30 17.59
C ASP A 28 5.87 3.55 16.69
N GLN A 29 6.23 4.68 17.29
CA GLN A 29 6.21 5.98 16.62
C GLN A 29 7.19 6.05 15.44
N GLU A 30 8.32 5.35 15.52
CA GLU A 30 9.31 5.37 14.43
C GLU A 30 8.75 4.68 13.19
N THR A 31 8.16 3.50 13.37
CA THR A 31 7.47 2.75 12.31
C THR A 31 6.32 3.57 11.71
N ARG A 32 5.46 4.16 12.55
CA ARG A 32 4.35 5.01 12.07
C ARG A 32 4.82 6.22 11.28
N ASN A 33 5.92 6.84 11.70
CA ASN A 33 6.51 7.97 10.97
C ASN A 33 7.03 7.54 9.60
N LYS A 34 7.72 6.41 9.50
CA LYS A 34 8.23 5.86 8.23
C LYS A 34 7.09 5.58 7.26
N ILE A 35 6.06 4.87 7.71
CA ILE A 35 4.85 4.57 6.91
C ILE A 35 4.22 5.87 6.41
N SER A 36 3.93 6.81 7.31
CA SER A 36 3.26 8.07 6.96
C SER A 36 4.08 8.92 5.99
N PHE A 37 5.39 8.99 6.19
CA PHE A 37 6.30 9.70 5.29
C PHE A 37 6.27 9.11 3.87
N ASN A 38 6.34 7.78 3.75
CA ASN A 38 6.32 7.11 2.46
C ASN A 38 4.97 7.25 1.74
N ILE A 39 3.86 7.20 2.46
CA ILE A 39 2.53 7.44 1.90
C ILE A 39 2.40 8.86 1.34
N LEU A 40 2.83 9.87 2.09
CA LEU A 40 2.82 11.25 1.60
C LEU A 40 3.74 11.43 0.39
N ARG A 41 4.94 10.84 0.44
CA ARG A 41 5.88 10.84 -0.69
C ARG A 41 5.25 10.22 -1.94
N LEU A 42 4.60 9.06 -1.82
CA LEU A 42 3.91 8.41 -2.93
C LEU A 42 2.81 9.30 -3.51
N CYS A 43 1.95 9.89 -2.66
CA CYS A 43 0.89 10.81 -3.07
C CYS A 43 1.43 12.01 -3.87
N LEU A 44 2.54 12.61 -3.42
CA LEU A 44 3.19 13.70 -4.16
C LEU A 44 3.75 13.23 -5.51
N GLN A 45 4.30 12.01 -5.57
CA GLN A 45 4.75 11.43 -6.84
C GLN A 45 3.58 11.14 -7.78
N GLU A 46 2.45 10.63 -7.29
CA GLU A 46 1.24 10.41 -8.08
C GLU A 46 0.74 11.71 -8.72
N LEU A 47 0.71 12.80 -7.95
CA LEU A 47 0.25 14.11 -8.43
C LEU A 47 1.22 14.77 -9.41
N PHE A 48 2.50 14.87 -9.06
CA PHE A 48 3.44 15.75 -9.76
C PHE A 48 4.42 15.03 -10.68
N GLN A 49 4.60 13.72 -10.51
CA GLN A 49 5.50 12.92 -11.34
C GLN A 49 4.72 12.03 -12.30
N PHE A 50 3.86 11.17 -11.76
CA PHE A 50 3.10 10.19 -12.55
C PHE A 50 1.90 10.82 -13.24
N HIS A 51 1.37 11.93 -12.71
CA HIS A 51 0.13 12.56 -13.17
C HIS A 51 -1.02 11.54 -13.22
N PHE A 52 -0.98 10.57 -12.31
CA PHE A 52 -1.90 9.46 -12.20
C PHE A 52 -2.02 9.09 -10.73
N MET A 53 -3.21 9.28 -10.19
CA MET A 53 -3.49 9.22 -8.76
C MET A 53 -4.68 8.31 -8.50
N GLN A 54 -4.60 7.51 -7.45
CA GLN A 54 -5.77 6.89 -6.85
C GLN A 54 -6.40 7.87 -5.86
N THR A 55 -7.55 8.46 -6.20
CA THR A 55 -8.16 9.56 -5.42
C THR A 55 -8.49 9.18 -3.98
N ASP A 56 -8.98 7.96 -3.76
CA ASP A 56 -9.39 7.44 -2.46
C ASP A 56 -8.79 6.05 -2.23
N PRO A 57 -7.55 5.96 -1.72
CA PRO A 57 -6.91 4.69 -1.40
C PRO A 57 -7.64 3.94 -0.28
N ASN A 58 -7.83 2.63 -0.47
CA ASN A 58 -8.37 1.75 0.56
C ASN A 58 -7.22 1.20 1.42
N TRP A 59 -6.99 1.81 2.58
CA TRP A 59 -5.85 1.52 3.45
C TRP A 59 -5.79 0.09 3.98
N SER A 60 -6.92 -0.61 4.11
CA SER A 60 -6.95 -2.02 4.52
C SER A 60 -6.29 -2.96 3.47
N ASN A 61 -6.12 -2.49 2.23
CA ASN A 61 -5.44 -3.23 1.15
C ASN A 61 -3.98 -2.81 0.96
N PHE A 62 -3.47 -1.87 1.76
CA PHE A 62 -2.04 -1.56 1.81
C PHE A 62 -1.46 -2.34 2.99
N LEU A 63 -0.41 -3.11 2.72
CA LEU A 63 0.19 -4.01 3.70
C LEU A 63 1.59 -3.52 4.05
N TYR A 64 1.88 -3.44 5.35
CA TYR A 64 3.21 -3.21 5.89
C TYR A 64 3.81 -4.53 6.35
N ASP A 65 4.96 -4.90 5.78
CA ASP A 65 5.70 -6.11 6.14
C ASP A 65 7.01 -5.73 6.86
N ALA A 66 7.04 -5.97 8.18
CA ALA A 66 8.17 -5.65 9.03
C ALA A 66 9.41 -6.53 8.77
N ASP A 67 9.23 -7.71 8.15
CA ASP A 67 10.37 -8.58 7.82
C ASP A 67 11.18 -8.05 6.63
N ILE A 68 10.53 -7.27 5.77
CA ILE A 68 11.12 -6.63 4.60
C ILE A 68 11.65 -5.23 4.95
N ASP A 69 11.04 -4.53 5.92
CA ASP A 69 11.45 -3.20 6.40
C ASP A 69 12.67 -3.26 7.36
N LYS A 70 13.80 -3.81 6.87
CA LYS A 70 15.10 -3.81 7.56
C LYS A 70 16.00 -2.67 7.15
#